data_AF-A0A350QUK5-F1
#
_entry.id   AF-A0A350QUK5-F1
#
_cell.length_a   1.000
_cell.length_b   1.000
_cell.length_c   1.000
_cell.angle_alpha   90.00
_cell.angle_beta   90.00
_cell.angle_gamma   90.00
#
_symmetry.space_group_name_H-M   'P 1'
#
loop_
_entity.id
_entity.type
_entity.pdbx_description
1 polymer ?
#
loop_
_entity_poly.entity_id
_entity_poly.type
_entity_poly.pdbx_seq_one_letter_code
_entity_poly.pdbx_strand_id
1 'polypeptide(L)'
;DTIDIPIKTSDVFLRKFSSLTPPKDAKEKTEPESFCLVGEELKELVKGASRESKAVANGLSRKLSLNQPKRHEEAKKLLETLKKKRASIVAEKKKHDEERGKLKRSLAARLRKKWPELKNFHHPTVISLYRKANADEVKQTVDGDGSWKRYQELTKKSREKEKERFAIEKKEVLVMRLMRELETIVLEKNLPLIADQETVKRFETLTKLEQLILPD
;
A
#
# COMPACT_ATOMS: atom_id res chain seq x y z
N ASP A 1 11.18 2.99 4.62
CA ASP A 1 9.77 3.30 4.28
C ASP A 1 8.87 2.13 4.63
N THR A 2 8.18 2.24 5.77
CA THR A 2 7.08 1.36 6.19
C THR A 2 5.84 1.64 5.33
N ILE A 3 4.99 0.61 5.22
CA ILE A 3 3.73 0.65 4.44
C ILE A 3 2.58 1.17 5.33
N ASP A 4 2.87 1.42 6.61
CA ASP A 4 1.89 1.90 7.56
C ASP A 4 1.61 3.40 7.36
N ILE A 5 0.34 3.76 7.50
CA ILE A 5 -0.08 5.15 7.54
C ILE A 5 0.09 5.61 8.99
N PRO A 6 0.91 6.65 9.27
CA PRO A 6 1.05 7.15 10.63
C PRO A 6 -0.28 7.72 11.11
N ILE A 7 -0.68 7.34 12.33
CA ILE A 7 -1.91 7.79 12.98
C ILE A 7 -1.51 8.52 14.27
N LYS A 8 -2.07 9.72 14.45
CA LYS A 8 -1.93 10.50 15.69
C LYS A 8 -3.18 10.33 16.55
N THR A 9 -3.06 10.54 17.85
CA THR A 9 -4.22 10.54 18.75
C THR A 9 -5.16 11.69 18.40
N SER A 10 -4.60 12.85 18.06
CA SER A 10 -5.31 14.03 17.54
C SER A 10 -6.12 13.74 16.28
N ASP A 11 -5.60 12.97 15.33
CA ASP A 11 -6.32 12.54 14.12
C ASP A 11 -7.52 11.63 14.47
N VAL A 12 -7.33 10.67 15.38
CA VAL A 12 -8.44 9.83 15.88
C VAL A 12 -9.51 10.68 16.58
N PHE A 13 -9.09 11.66 17.38
CA PHE A 13 -10.00 12.59 18.04
C PHE A 13 -10.82 13.39 17.03
N LEU A 14 -10.18 13.98 16.03
CA LEU A 14 -10.83 14.75 14.97
C LEU A 14 -11.86 13.93 14.20
N ARG A 15 -11.54 12.66 13.89
CA ARG A 15 -12.49 11.77 13.19
C ARG A 15 -13.70 11.37 14.02
N LYS A 16 -13.63 11.52 15.34
CA LYS A 16 -14.75 11.24 16.25
C LYS A 16 -15.63 12.47 16.48
N PHE A 17 -15.03 13.66 16.55
CA PHE A 17 -15.71 14.88 17.02
C PHE A 17 -15.87 15.97 15.95
N SER A 18 -15.30 15.80 14.76
CA SER A 18 -15.46 16.69 13.61
C SER A 18 -16.06 15.93 12.41
N SER A 19 -16.32 16.64 11.31
CA SER A 19 -16.94 16.10 10.10
C SER A 19 -16.34 16.69 8.83
N LEU A 20 -16.31 15.86 7.78
CA LEU A 20 -15.97 16.27 6.41
C LEU A 20 -17.19 16.79 5.63
N THR A 21 -18.39 16.60 6.16
CA THR A 21 -19.65 17.04 5.57
C THR A 21 -20.40 17.95 6.51
N PRO A 22 -21.05 19.00 6.01
CA PRO A 22 -21.84 19.90 6.85
C PRO A 22 -23.01 19.13 7.50
N PRO A 23 -23.42 19.51 8.73
CA PRO A 23 -24.60 18.93 9.38
C PRO A 23 -25.86 19.14 8.54
N LYS A 24 -26.75 18.13 8.50
CA LYS A 24 -28.03 18.24 7.76
C LYS A 24 -28.95 19.35 8.30
N ASP A 25 -28.82 19.66 9.59
CA ASP A 25 -29.60 20.67 10.31
C ASP A 25 -28.96 22.07 10.28
N ALA A 26 -27.87 22.26 9.53
CA ALA A 26 -27.11 23.51 9.46
C ALA A 26 -27.85 24.69 8.79
N LYS A 27 -29.15 24.58 8.49
CA LYS A 27 -29.94 25.69 7.96
C LYS A 27 -30.19 26.82 8.97
N GLU A 28 -29.89 26.64 10.27
CA GLU A 28 -30.26 27.65 11.28
C GLU A 28 -29.12 28.26 12.12
N LYS A 29 -27.86 27.77 12.08
CA LYS A 29 -26.82 28.29 13.00
C LYS A 29 -25.41 28.55 12.47
N THR A 30 -25.14 28.34 11.19
CA THR A 30 -23.83 28.70 10.62
C THR A 30 -24.00 28.98 9.15
N GLU A 31 -23.46 30.09 8.66
CA GLU A 31 -23.49 30.34 7.23
C GLU A 31 -22.72 29.20 6.51
N PRO A 32 -23.37 28.46 5.61
CA PRO A 32 -22.80 27.28 4.97
C PRO A 32 -21.52 27.59 4.15
N GLU A 33 -21.25 28.87 3.88
CA GLU A 33 -20.03 29.36 3.22
C GLU A 33 -18.77 29.22 4.08
N SER A 34 -18.89 28.99 5.39
CA SER A 34 -17.74 28.87 6.30
C SER A 34 -17.17 27.45 6.43
N PHE A 35 -17.87 26.43 5.92
CA PHE A 35 -17.51 25.02 6.12
C PHE A 35 -16.46 24.57 5.10
N CYS A 36 -15.30 24.10 5.57
CA CYS A 36 -14.21 23.70 4.69
C CYS A 36 -14.44 22.31 4.09
N LEU A 37 -14.19 22.17 2.79
CA LEU A 37 -14.35 20.92 2.04
C LEU A 37 -13.00 20.38 1.56
N VAL A 38 -12.81 19.05 1.63
CA VAL A 38 -11.57 18.38 1.17
C VAL A 38 -11.30 18.57 -0.34
N GLY A 39 -12.31 18.93 -1.12
CA GLY A 39 -12.19 19.20 -2.55
C GLY A 39 -11.64 20.60 -2.89
N GLU A 40 -11.40 21.45 -1.89
CA GLU A 40 -10.84 22.79 -2.09
C GLU A 40 -9.39 22.76 -2.58
N GLU A 41 -8.92 23.92 -3.03
CA GLU A 41 -7.54 24.07 -3.47
C GLU A 41 -6.57 23.87 -2.31
N LEU A 42 -5.42 23.23 -2.60
CA LEU A 42 -4.40 22.95 -1.58
C LEU A 42 -4.00 24.22 -0.83
N LYS A 43 -3.88 25.36 -1.51
CA LYS A 43 -3.47 26.64 -0.91
C LYS A 43 -4.44 27.08 0.19
N GLU A 44 -5.74 26.96 -0.07
CA GLU A 44 -6.77 27.30 0.91
C GLU A 44 -6.82 26.26 2.03
N LEU A 45 -6.73 24.97 1.70
CA LEU A 45 -6.69 23.90 2.70
C LEU A 45 -5.54 24.10 3.70
N VAL A 46 -4.33 24.36 3.22
CA VAL A 46 -3.18 24.52 4.12
C VAL A 46 -3.12 25.89 4.80
N LYS A 47 -3.96 26.86 4.42
CA LYS A 47 -4.06 28.15 5.12
C LYS A 47 -4.55 27.91 6.55
N GLY A 48 -3.81 28.41 7.53
CA GLY A 48 -4.10 28.20 8.97
C GLY A 48 -3.73 26.82 9.52
N ALA A 49 -3.38 25.83 8.69
CA ALA A 49 -2.95 24.51 9.16
C ALA A 49 -1.60 24.56 9.91
N SER A 50 -1.36 23.53 10.74
CA SER A 50 -0.09 23.34 11.45
C SER A 50 1.12 23.28 10.49
N ARG A 51 2.31 23.62 10.99
CA ARG A 51 3.54 23.62 10.18
C ARG A 51 3.88 22.21 9.70
N GLU A 52 3.62 21.22 10.55
CA GLU A 52 3.82 19.80 10.29
C GLU A 52 2.90 19.32 9.17
N SER A 53 1.60 19.60 9.27
CA SER A 53 0.62 19.22 8.25
C SER A 53 0.89 19.88 6.91
N LYS A 54 1.28 21.17 6.90
CA LYS A 54 1.77 21.87 5.71
C LYS A 54 2.96 21.15 5.07
N ALA A 55 3.95 20.77 5.88
CA ALA A 55 5.15 20.10 5.39
C ALA A 55 4.83 18.71 4.82
N VAL A 56 3.97 17.95 5.48
CA VAL A 56 3.54 16.61 5.03
C VAL A 56 2.73 16.72 3.74
N ALA A 57 1.71 17.57 3.67
CA ALA A 57 0.87 17.71 2.48
C ALA A 57 1.69 18.14 1.25
N ASN A 58 2.55 19.14 1.40
CA ASN A 58 3.42 19.61 0.30
C ASN A 58 4.53 18.61 -0.04
N GLY A 59 5.12 17.97 0.96
CA GLY A 59 6.17 16.96 0.77
C GLY A 59 5.68 15.73 0.02
N LEU A 60 4.53 15.18 0.43
CA LEU A 60 3.90 14.05 -0.25
C LEU A 60 3.40 14.43 -1.65
N SER A 61 2.82 15.61 -1.80
CA SER A 61 2.42 16.16 -3.10
C SER A 61 3.58 16.19 -4.09
N ARG A 62 4.77 16.64 -3.66
CA ARG A 62 6.00 16.63 -4.48
C ARG A 62 6.49 15.21 -4.77
N LYS A 63 6.54 14.33 -3.75
CA LYS A 63 6.98 12.93 -3.90
C LYS A 63 6.09 12.13 -4.86
N LEU A 64 4.82 12.48 -4.95
CA LEU A 64 3.83 11.88 -5.85
C LEU A 64 3.71 12.60 -7.20
N SER A 65 4.45 13.70 -7.40
CA SER A 65 4.40 14.55 -8.60
C SER A 65 2.99 15.03 -8.95
N LEU A 66 2.14 15.21 -7.94
CA LEU A 66 0.84 15.85 -8.09
C LEU A 66 1.08 17.33 -8.37
N ASN A 67 0.26 18.00 -9.18
CA ASN A 67 0.43 19.43 -9.47
C ASN A 67 -0.86 20.25 -9.48
N GLN A 68 -2.03 19.61 -9.50
CA GLN A 68 -3.30 20.31 -9.67
C GLN A 68 -3.70 21.07 -8.40
N PRO A 69 -4.47 22.17 -8.51
CA PRO A 69 -4.95 22.89 -7.32
C PRO A 69 -5.74 21.99 -6.37
N LYS A 70 -6.65 21.16 -6.91
CA LYS A 70 -7.47 20.21 -6.16
C LYS A 70 -6.76 18.87 -5.93
N ARG A 71 -5.77 18.89 -5.04
CA ARG A 71 -4.87 17.74 -4.79
C ARG A 71 -5.56 16.47 -4.31
N HIS A 72 -6.64 16.61 -3.56
CA HIS A 72 -7.38 15.46 -3.07
C HIS A 72 -8.06 14.68 -4.21
N GLU A 73 -8.65 15.38 -5.19
CA GLU A 73 -9.25 14.74 -6.38
C GLU A 73 -8.19 14.10 -7.27
N GLU A 74 -7.06 14.78 -7.47
CA GLU A 74 -5.92 14.26 -8.22
C GLU A 74 -5.36 12.99 -7.57
N ALA A 75 -5.22 12.99 -6.23
CA ALA A 75 -4.80 11.84 -5.44
C ALA A 75 -5.80 10.67 -5.56
N LYS A 76 -7.11 10.92 -5.50
CA LYS A 76 -8.14 9.89 -5.72
C LYS A 76 -8.02 9.25 -7.10
N LYS A 77 -7.87 10.05 -8.16
CA LYS A 77 -7.68 9.56 -9.53
C LYS A 77 -6.41 8.71 -9.62
N LEU A 78 -5.31 9.19 -9.05
CA LEU A 78 -4.04 8.46 -9.03
C LEU A 78 -4.20 7.12 -8.30
N LEU A 79 -4.85 7.09 -7.13
CA LEU A 79 -5.10 5.85 -6.38
C LEU A 79 -5.84 4.81 -7.21
N GLU A 80 -6.90 5.21 -7.92
CA GLU A 80 -7.65 4.29 -8.78
C GLU A 80 -6.81 3.77 -9.95
N THR A 81 -5.94 4.60 -10.54
CA THR A 81 -5.01 4.11 -11.58
C THR A 81 -3.99 3.12 -11.02
N LEU A 82 -3.50 3.33 -9.80
CA LEU A 82 -2.55 2.43 -9.15
C LEU A 82 -3.22 1.09 -8.82
N LYS A 83 -4.44 1.10 -8.27
CA LYS A 83 -5.22 -0.13 -8.00
C LYS A 83 -5.43 -0.97 -9.26
N LYS A 84 -5.77 -0.32 -10.38
CA LYS A 84 -5.92 -1.00 -11.69
C LYS A 84 -4.60 -1.62 -12.15
N LYS A 85 -3.49 -0.89 -12.06
CA LYS A 85 -2.15 -1.41 -12.40
C LYS A 85 -1.76 -2.60 -11.50
N ARG A 86 -2.00 -2.49 -10.19
CA ARG A 86 -1.78 -3.56 -9.22
C ARG A 86 -2.57 -4.82 -9.58
N ALA A 87 -3.86 -4.67 -9.91
CA ALA A 87 -4.71 -5.78 -10.34
C ALA A 87 -4.18 -6.46 -11.61
N SER A 88 -3.71 -5.69 -12.60
CA SER A 88 -3.09 -6.22 -13.82
C SER A 88 -1.83 -7.05 -13.50
N ILE A 89 -0.94 -6.54 -12.65
CA ILE A 89 0.28 -7.25 -12.24
C ILE A 89 -0.05 -8.55 -11.51
N VAL A 90 -1.05 -8.53 -10.61
CA VAL A 90 -1.50 -9.73 -9.90
C VAL A 90 -2.05 -10.78 -10.89
N ALA A 91 -2.83 -10.35 -11.88
CA ALA A 91 -3.35 -11.24 -12.91
C ALA A 91 -2.24 -11.86 -13.77
N GLU A 92 -1.25 -11.08 -14.21
CA GLU A 92 -0.08 -11.57 -14.95
C GLU A 92 0.76 -12.54 -14.12
N LYS A 93 1.05 -12.19 -12.86
CA LYS A 93 1.77 -13.07 -11.93
C LYS A 93 1.07 -14.40 -11.77
N LYS A 94 -0.26 -14.39 -11.61
CA LYS A 94 -1.07 -15.61 -11.47
C LYS A 94 -0.91 -16.54 -12.68
N LYS A 95 -0.92 -16.00 -13.91
CA LYS A 95 -0.66 -16.78 -15.14
C LYS A 95 0.73 -17.44 -15.10
N HIS A 96 1.78 -16.67 -14.76
CA HIS A 96 3.12 -17.21 -14.64
C HIS A 96 3.24 -18.30 -13.56
N ASP A 97 2.58 -18.11 -12.41
CA ASP A 97 2.61 -19.05 -11.30
C ASP A 97 1.85 -20.35 -11.62
N GLU A 98 0.74 -20.27 -12.35
CA GLU A 98 -0.03 -21.42 -12.84
C GLU A 98 0.76 -22.25 -13.85
N GLU A 99 1.37 -21.60 -14.85
CA GLU A 99 2.27 -22.26 -15.82
C GLU A 99 3.46 -22.90 -15.12
N ARG A 100 4.11 -22.17 -14.20
CA ARG A 100 5.22 -22.69 -13.39
C ARG A 100 4.78 -23.91 -12.58
N GLY A 101 3.58 -23.87 -12.01
CA GLY A 101 3.00 -24.99 -11.26
C GLY A 101 2.75 -26.23 -12.13
N LYS A 102 2.24 -26.04 -13.35
CA LYS A 102 2.06 -27.13 -14.34
C LYS A 102 3.41 -27.76 -14.72
N LEU A 103 4.43 -26.94 -15.03
CA LEU A 103 5.77 -27.42 -15.34
C LEU A 103 6.39 -28.19 -14.16
N LYS A 104 6.28 -27.65 -12.94
CA LYS A 104 6.78 -28.33 -11.73
C LYS A 104 6.16 -29.72 -11.57
N ARG A 105 4.86 -29.87 -11.78
CA ARG A 105 4.16 -31.16 -11.70
C ARG A 105 4.63 -32.12 -12.79
N SER A 106 4.75 -31.65 -14.04
CA SER A 106 5.23 -32.44 -15.16
C SER A 106 6.66 -32.96 -14.94
N LEU A 107 7.58 -32.06 -14.54
CA LEU A 107 8.96 -32.42 -14.23
C LEU A 107 9.04 -33.43 -13.08
N ALA A 108 8.27 -33.22 -12.01
CA ALA A 108 8.23 -34.15 -10.89
C ALA A 108 7.66 -35.52 -11.29
N ALA A 109 6.66 -35.57 -12.19
CA ALA A 109 6.13 -36.83 -12.71
C ALA A 109 7.16 -37.58 -13.56
N ARG A 110 7.90 -36.87 -14.43
CA ARG A 110 8.99 -37.46 -15.23
C ARG A 110 10.09 -38.03 -14.36
N LEU A 111 10.51 -37.28 -13.35
CA LEU A 111 11.51 -37.74 -12.39
C LEU A 111 11.04 -38.99 -11.63
N ARG A 112 9.78 -39.01 -11.14
CA ARG A 112 9.22 -40.18 -10.44
C ARG A 112 9.03 -41.40 -11.34
N LYS A 113 8.87 -41.22 -12.66
CA LYS A 113 8.81 -42.34 -13.61
C LYS A 113 10.16 -43.05 -13.71
N LYS A 114 11.27 -42.31 -13.69
CA LYS A 114 12.63 -42.87 -13.74
C LYS A 114 13.15 -43.30 -12.36
N TRP A 115 12.76 -42.58 -11.30
CA TRP A 115 13.14 -42.86 -9.91
C TRP A 115 11.91 -42.80 -8.98
N PRO A 116 11.13 -43.89 -8.87
CA PRO A 116 9.93 -43.96 -8.00
C PRO A 116 10.24 -43.66 -6.52
N GLU A 117 11.46 -43.95 -6.08
CA GLU A 117 11.96 -43.72 -4.73
C GLU A 117 11.89 -42.24 -4.33
N LEU A 118 11.87 -41.31 -5.29
CA LEU A 118 11.69 -39.87 -5.06
C LEU A 118 10.36 -39.51 -4.35
N LYS A 119 9.43 -40.46 -4.20
CA LYS A 119 8.25 -40.29 -3.34
C LYS A 119 8.64 -40.17 -1.86
N ASN A 120 9.73 -40.81 -1.43
CA ASN A 120 10.28 -40.70 -0.08
C ASN A 120 11.65 -40.02 -0.12
N PHE A 121 11.71 -38.78 0.35
CA PHE A 121 12.93 -37.97 0.36
C PHE A 121 14.08 -38.60 1.17
N HIS A 122 13.77 -39.42 2.17
CA HIS A 122 14.76 -40.05 3.04
C HIS A 122 15.27 -41.41 2.52
N HIS A 123 14.82 -41.85 1.34
CA HIS A 123 15.27 -43.12 0.78
C HIS A 123 16.77 -43.07 0.43
N PRO A 124 17.59 -44.09 0.75
CA PRO A 124 19.02 -44.10 0.46
C PRO A 124 19.36 -43.81 -1.01
N THR A 125 18.57 -44.34 -1.94
CA THR A 125 18.68 -44.05 -3.39
C THR A 125 18.49 -42.57 -3.70
N VAL A 126 17.55 -41.90 -3.04
CA VAL A 126 17.32 -40.44 -3.22
C VAL A 126 18.48 -39.64 -2.67
N ILE A 127 19.02 -40.02 -1.50
CA ILE A 127 20.21 -39.40 -0.93
C ILE A 127 21.42 -39.57 -1.87
N SER A 128 21.56 -40.74 -2.51
CA SER A 128 22.62 -40.98 -3.50
C SER A 128 22.41 -40.22 -4.81
N LEU A 129 21.16 -39.95 -5.22
CA LEU A 129 20.84 -39.17 -6.42
C LEU A 129 21.31 -37.72 -6.32
N TYR A 130 21.30 -37.16 -5.10
CA TYR A 130 21.84 -35.83 -4.83
C TYR A 130 23.39 -35.79 -4.73
N ARG A 131 24.06 -36.96 -4.69
CA ARG A 131 25.53 -37.05 -4.72
C ARG A 131 26.01 -37.02 -6.19
N LYS A 132 27.19 -36.42 -6.41
CA LYS A 132 27.68 -35.89 -7.71
C LYS A 132 27.51 -36.82 -8.93
N ALA A 133 27.63 -38.13 -8.80
CA ALA A 133 27.62 -39.06 -9.95
C ALA A 133 26.28 -39.13 -10.70
N ASN A 134 25.15 -39.03 -9.99
CA ASN A 134 23.82 -39.15 -10.61
C ASN A 134 23.12 -37.80 -10.81
N ALA A 135 23.73 -36.71 -10.32
CA ALA A 135 23.18 -35.36 -10.44
C ALA A 135 23.14 -34.88 -11.90
N ASP A 136 24.08 -35.30 -12.74
CA ASP A 136 24.12 -34.92 -14.14
C ASP A 136 23.05 -35.65 -14.97
N GLU A 137 22.72 -36.91 -14.63
CA GLU A 137 21.57 -37.61 -15.22
C GLU A 137 20.23 -36.96 -14.85
N VAL A 138 20.09 -36.49 -13.61
CA VAL A 138 18.90 -35.75 -13.16
C VAL A 138 18.76 -34.45 -13.95
N LYS A 139 19.85 -33.70 -14.11
CA LYS A 139 19.87 -32.48 -14.93
C LYS A 139 19.47 -32.78 -16.37
N GLN A 140 20.05 -33.78 -17.03
CA GLN A 140 19.67 -34.16 -18.40
C GLN A 140 18.19 -34.53 -18.52
N THR A 141 17.66 -35.29 -17.55
CA THR A 141 16.24 -35.71 -17.56
C THR A 141 15.28 -34.51 -17.42
N VAL A 142 15.70 -33.47 -16.71
CA VAL A 142 14.92 -32.28 -16.39
C VAL A 142 15.09 -31.17 -17.45
N ASP A 143 16.27 -31.03 -18.04
CA ASP A 143 16.59 -30.03 -19.07
C ASP A 143 16.35 -30.50 -20.51
N GLY A 144 16.13 -31.80 -20.75
CA GLY A 144 16.07 -32.39 -22.10
C GLY A 144 15.02 -31.82 -23.05
N ASP A 145 13.96 -31.19 -22.54
CA ASP A 145 12.91 -30.52 -23.31
C ASP A 145 12.84 -29.00 -23.06
N GLY A 146 13.84 -28.43 -22.38
CA GLY A 146 13.87 -27.01 -22.01
C GLY A 146 12.83 -26.61 -20.94
N SER A 147 12.05 -27.55 -20.40
CA SER A 147 11.02 -27.28 -19.38
C SER A 147 11.59 -26.65 -18.11
N TRP A 148 12.81 -27.02 -17.73
CA TRP A 148 13.50 -26.44 -16.57
C TRP A 148 13.97 -25.01 -16.79
N LYS A 149 14.57 -24.71 -17.96
CA LYS A 149 14.87 -23.32 -18.36
C LYS A 149 13.60 -22.46 -18.32
N ARG A 150 12.49 -22.96 -18.88
CA ARG A 150 11.20 -22.26 -18.83
C ARG A 150 10.69 -22.07 -17.41
N TYR A 151 10.83 -23.06 -16.54
CA TYR A 151 10.48 -22.96 -15.12
C TYR A 151 11.30 -21.86 -14.41
N GLN A 152 12.60 -21.77 -14.69
CA GLN A 152 13.48 -20.74 -14.16
C GLN A 152 13.07 -19.34 -14.66
N GLU A 153 12.79 -19.20 -15.95
CA GLU A 153 12.29 -17.95 -16.55
C GLU A 153 10.99 -17.49 -15.87
N LEU A 154 10.01 -18.37 -15.74
CA LEU A 154 8.72 -18.05 -15.08
C LEU A 154 8.92 -17.71 -13.60
N THR A 155 9.87 -18.34 -12.93
CA THR A 155 10.24 -17.99 -11.55
C THR A 155 10.82 -16.58 -11.48
N LYS A 156 11.70 -16.21 -12.41
CA LYS A 156 12.26 -14.86 -12.49
C LYS A 156 11.16 -13.83 -12.79
N LYS A 157 10.31 -14.07 -13.79
CA LYS A 157 9.19 -13.20 -14.15
C LYS A 157 8.19 -13.01 -12.99
N SER A 158 7.86 -14.07 -12.27
CA SER A 158 6.98 -14.00 -11.09
C SER A 158 7.60 -13.13 -9.98
N ARG A 159 8.92 -13.26 -9.74
CA ARG A 159 9.65 -12.40 -8.79
C ARG A 159 9.73 -10.94 -9.24
N GLU A 160 9.89 -10.68 -10.53
CA GLU A 160 9.89 -9.31 -11.06
C GLU A 160 8.52 -8.66 -10.89
N LYS A 161 7.44 -9.38 -11.20
CA LYS A 161 6.06 -8.92 -10.97
C LYS A 161 5.77 -8.67 -9.49
N GLU A 162 6.33 -9.47 -8.59
CA GLU A 162 6.26 -9.24 -7.15
C GLU A 162 6.88 -7.89 -6.75
N LYS A 163 8.08 -7.60 -7.27
CA LYS A 163 8.78 -6.33 -7.01
C LYS A 163 8.01 -5.14 -7.58
N GLU A 164 7.47 -5.27 -8.79
CA GLU A 164 6.62 -4.25 -9.41
C GLU A 164 5.37 -4.00 -8.55
N ARG A 165 4.69 -5.05 -8.09
CA ARG A 165 3.51 -4.94 -7.22
C ARG A 165 3.85 -4.18 -5.93
N PHE A 166 4.94 -4.56 -5.27
CA PHE A 166 5.38 -3.94 -4.03
C PHE A 166 5.73 -2.45 -4.20
N ALA A 167 6.35 -2.09 -5.32
CA ALA A 167 6.63 -0.69 -5.64
C ALA A 167 5.35 0.12 -5.86
N ILE A 168 4.30 -0.49 -6.44
CA ILE A 168 2.98 0.14 -6.57
C ILE A 168 2.30 0.30 -5.22
N GLU A 169 2.30 -0.74 -4.37
CA GLU A 169 1.70 -0.68 -3.03
C GLU A 169 2.32 0.44 -2.18
N LYS A 170 3.64 0.62 -2.24
CA LYS A 170 4.32 1.75 -1.58
C LYS A 170 3.80 3.10 -2.07
N LYS A 171 3.57 3.25 -3.37
CA LYS A 171 3.00 4.48 -3.94
C LYS A 171 1.55 4.66 -3.50
N GLU A 172 0.73 3.62 -3.50
CA GLU A 172 -0.66 3.65 -3.03
C GLU A 172 -0.74 4.16 -1.58
N VAL A 173 0.11 3.65 -0.70
CA VAL A 173 0.18 4.09 0.70
C VAL A 173 0.52 5.58 0.81
N LEU A 174 1.48 6.06 0.03
CA LEU A 174 1.83 7.49 0.04
C LEU A 174 0.65 8.36 -0.43
N VAL A 175 -0.11 7.89 -1.42
CA VAL A 175 -1.34 8.56 -1.89
C VAL A 175 -2.40 8.56 -0.79
N MET A 176 -2.64 7.40 -0.15
CA MET A 176 -3.58 7.29 0.98
C MET A 176 -3.19 8.18 2.15
N ARG A 177 -1.89 8.26 2.47
CA ARG A 177 -1.36 9.14 3.51
C ARG A 177 -1.60 10.62 3.17
N LEU A 178 -1.39 11.03 1.92
CA LEU A 178 -1.70 12.39 1.49
C LEU A 178 -3.19 12.69 1.63
N MET A 179 -4.06 11.79 1.16
CA MET A 179 -5.51 11.97 1.29
C MET A 179 -5.92 12.11 2.76
N ARG A 180 -5.41 11.22 3.62
CA ARG A 180 -5.68 11.27 5.06
C ARG A 180 -5.23 12.58 5.69
N GLU A 181 -4.06 13.09 5.32
CA GLU A 181 -3.54 14.37 5.82
C GLU A 181 -4.45 15.54 5.40
N LEU A 182 -4.87 15.58 4.14
CA LEU A 182 -5.79 16.63 3.64
C LEU A 182 -7.14 16.57 4.35
N GLU A 183 -7.69 15.38 4.57
CA GLU A 183 -8.90 15.19 5.37
C GLU A 183 -8.71 15.68 6.82
N THR A 184 -7.55 15.39 7.42
CA THR A 184 -7.25 15.78 8.81
C THR A 184 -7.21 17.30 8.95
N ILE A 185 -6.57 18.00 8.00
CA ILE A 185 -6.55 19.47 7.95
C ILE A 185 -7.97 20.04 7.89
N VAL A 186 -8.84 19.43 7.09
CA VAL A 186 -10.25 19.86 6.98
C VAL A 186 -11.01 19.59 8.27
N LEU A 187 -10.84 18.41 8.87
CA LEU A 187 -11.48 18.08 10.15
C LEU A 187 -11.05 19.05 11.25
N GLU A 188 -9.77 19.42 11.30
CA GLU A 188 -9.25 20.39 12.26
C GLU A 188 -9.92 21.75 12.09
N LYS A 189 -10.02 22.25 10.85
CA LYS A 189 -10.71 23.51 10.56
C LYS A 189 -12.21 23.48 10.89
N ASN A 190 -12.84 22.34 10.67
CA ASN A 190 -14.28 22.19 10.88
C ASN A 190 -14.64 21.89 12.34
N LEU A 191 -13.68 21.50 13.19
CA LEU A 191 -13.95 21.13 14.58
C LEU A 191 -14.70 22.23 15.36
N PRO A 192 -14.29 23.52 15.33
CA PRO A 192 -15.00 24.58 16.05
C PRO A 192 -16.39 24.91 15.51
N LEU A 193 -16.72 24.48 14.29
CA LEU A 193 -18.03 24.70 13.67
C LEU A 193 -19.05 23.65 14.10
N ILE A 194 -18.59 22.50 14.59
CA ILE A 194 -19.44 21.33 14.88
C ILE A 194 -19.43 21.00 16.38
N ALA A 195 -18.25 21.02 16.99
CA ALA A 195 -18.06 20.59 18.36
C ALA A 195 -18.27 21.74 19.34
N ASP A 196 -18.63 21.39 20.57
CA ASP A 196 -18.71 22.32 21.68
C ASP A 196 -17.32 22.86 22.08
N GLN A 197 -17.30 23.99 22.78
CA GLN A 197 -16.06 24.65 23.16
C GLN A 197 -15.15 23.80 24.08
N GLU A 198 -15.73 22.91 24.88
CA GLU A 198 -14.94 22.01 25.74
C GLU A 198 -14.18 20.99 24.89
N THR A 199 -14.86 20.40 23.90
CA THR A 199 -14.25 19.47 22.93
C THR A 199 -13.12 20.13 22.14
N VAL A 200 -13.29 21.39 21.70
CA VAL A 200 -12.22 22.15 21.03
C VAL A 200 -11.01 22.35 21.95
N LYS A 201 -11.22 22.75 23.22
CA LYS A 201 -10.13 22.91 24.20
C LYS A 201 -9.41 21.60 24.49
N ARG A 202 -10.14 20.48 24.56
CA ARG A 202 -9.56 19.14 24.73
C ARG A 202 -8.66 18.78 23.54
N PHE A 203 -9.09 19.07 22.31
CA PHE A 203 -8.26 18.89 21.12
C PHE A 203 -6.97 19.71 21.18
N GLU A 204 -7.04 21.00 21.51
CA GLU A 204 -5.86 21.86 21.63
C GLU A 204 -4.87 21.33 22.69
N THR A 205 -5.40 20.86 23.83
CA THR A 205 -4.60 20.27 24.90
C THR A 205 -3.91 19.00 24.43
N LEU A 206 -4.64 18.12 23.73
CA LEU A 206 -4.10 16.89 23.17
C LEU A 206 -2.98 17.16 22.18
N THR A 207 -3.18 18.10 21.25
CA THR A 207 -2.16 18.48 20.26
C THR A 207 -0.90 19.06 20.92
N LYS A 208 -1.06 19.87 21.98
CA LYS A 208 0.07 20.38 22.76
C LYS A 208 0.87 19.25 23.42
N LEU A 209 0.18 18.26 24.00
CA LEU A 209 0.83 17.11 24.62
C LEU A 209 1.55 16.23 23.60
N GLU A 210 0.98 16.05 22.39
CA GLU A 210 1.64 15.31 21.31
C GLU A 210 2.92 15.98 20.79
N GLN A 211 2.96 17.31 20.85
CA GLN A 211 4.12 18.10 20.41
C GLN A 211 5.15 18.30 21.52
N LEU A 212 4.82 17.93 22.76
CA LEU A 212 5.70 18.11 23.90
C LEU A 212 6.86 17.11 23.81
N ILE A 213 8.06 17.64 23.66
CA ILE A 213 9.29 16.87 23.80
C ILE A 213 9.57 16.81 25.29
N LEU A 214 9.51 15.61 25.88
CA LEU A 214 9.90 15.43 27.27
C LEU A 214 11.40 15.75 27.40
N PRO A 215 11.81 16.57 28.38
CA PRO A 215 13.22 16.74 28.69
C PRO A 215 13.79 15.39 29.15
N ASP A 216 15.01 15.09 28.70
CA ASP A 216 15.78 13.89 29.08
C ASP A 216 16.06 13.83 30.59
#